data_AF-A0A5N5HEW5-F1
#
_entry.id   AF-A0A5N5HEW5-F1
#
_cell.length_a   1.000
_cell.length_b   1.000
_cell.length_c   1.000
_cell.angle_alpha   90.00
_cell.angle_beta   90.00
_cell.angle_gamma   90.00
#
_symmetry.space_group_name_H-M   'P 1'
#
loop_
_entity.id
_entity.type
_entity.pdbx_description
1 polymer ?
#
loop_
_entity_poly.entity_id
_entity_poly.type
_entity_poly.pdbx_seq_one_letter_code
_entity_poly.pdbx_strand_id
1 'polypeptide(L)' 'MQMKGTPYKSVLDAIPGIVERDGLVGLYRGFLPNALKTLPNSSIRLTTYDMVKRLISTSQKEFQRIVEENRSKHR' A
#
# COMPACT_ATOMS: atom_id res chain seq x y z
N MET A 1 24.87 -23.14 -22.21
CA MET A 1 24.26 -22.11 -23.08
C MET A 1 24.47 -20.75 -22.43
N GLN A 2 25.37 -19.92 -22.96
CA GLN A 2 25.54 -18.54 -22.48
C GLN A 2 24.41 -17.69 -23.05
N MET A 3 23.67 -16.98 -22.20
CA MET A 3 22.71 -15.96 -22.65
C MET A 3 23.51 -14.86 -23.34
N LYS A 4 23.27 -14.64 -24.64
CA LYS A 4 23.80 -13.50 -25.37
C LYS A 4 23.45 -12.23 -24.58
N GLY A 5 24.46 -11.45 -24.23
CA GLY A 5 24.31 -10.21 -23.49
C GLY A 5 23.22 -9.34 -24.11
N THR A 6 22.39 -8.75 -23.26
CA THR A 6 21.24 -7.93 -23.67
C THR A 6 21.65 -6.91 -24.73
N PRO A 7 20.86 -6.68 -25.79
CA PRO A 7 21.21 -5.77 -26.89
C PRO A 7 21.24 -4.29 -26.49
N TYR A 8 21.00 -3.98 -25.21
CA TYR A 8 20.90 -2.63 -24.68
C TYR A 8 22.13 -2.31 -23.82
N LYS A 9 22.84 -1.23 -24.18
CA LYS A 9 24.03 -0.76 -23.44
C LYS A 9 23.67 -0.11 -22.10
N SER A 10 22.42 0.30 -21.92
CA SER A 10 21.92 0.98 -20.71
C SER A 10 20.39 0.85 -20.61
N VAL A 11 19.84 0.93 -19.41
CA VAL A 11 18.38 0.91 -19.18
C VAL A 11 17.68 2.00 -19.99
N LEU A 12 18.32 3.17 -20.13
CA LEU A 12 17.84 4.31 -20.92
C LEU A 12 17.73 4.03 -22.43
N ASP A 13 18.51 3.08 -22.95
CA ASP A 13 18.52 2.67 -24.37
C ASP A 13 17.43 1.61 -24.65
N ALA A 14 17.00 0.88 -23.61
CA ALA A 14 15.95 -0.13 -23.70
C ALA A 14 14.54 0.47 -23.72
N ILE A 15 14.32 1.59 -23.02
CA ILE A 15 13.02 2.25 -22.91
C ILE A 15 12.44 2.61 -24.29
N PRO A 16 13.13 3.34 -25.18
CA PRO A 16 12.58 3.68 -26.49
C PRO A 16 12.31 2.44 -27.36
N GLY A 17 13.17 1.41 -27.30
CA GLY A 17 12.96 0.16 -28.04
C GLY A 17 11.74 -0.65 -27.58
N ILE A 18 11.39 -0.58 -26.29
CA ILE A 18 10.17 -1.21 -25.73
C ILE A 18 8.93 -0.40 -26.11
N VAL A 19 9.00 0.94 -26.02
CA VAL A 19 7.88 1.83 -26.36
C VAL A 19 7.53 1.72 -27.85
N GLU A 20 8.50 1.58 -28.73
CA GLU A 20 8.25 1.45 -30.18
C GLU A 20 7.64 0.09 -30.55
N ARG A 21 7.91 -0.97 -29.78
CA ARG A 21 7.38 -2.32 -30.05
C ARG A 21 6.04 -2.60 -29.38
N ASP A 22 5.90 -2.27 -28.09
CA ASP A 22 4.74 -2.64 -27.25
C ASP A 22 3.97 -1.41 -26.73
N GLY A 23 4.39 -0.20 -27.09
CA GLY A 23 3.78 1.05 -26.62
C GLY A 23 4.05 1.34 -25.13
N LEU A 24 3.43 2.42 -24.63
CA LEU A 24 3.48 2.79 -23.21
C LEU A 24 2.92 1.68 -22.30
N VAL A 25 1.92 0.93 -22.77
CA VAL A 25 1.33 -0.19 -22.02
C VAL A 25 2.35 -1.32 -21.81
N GLY A 26 3.22 -1.58 -22.78
CA GLY A 26 4.32 -2.55 -22.67
C GLY A 26 5.27 -2.25 -21.51
N LEU A 27 5.60 -0.96 -21.30
CA LEU A 27 6.46 -0.51 -20.19
C LEU A 27 5.79 -0.72 -18.82
N TYR A 28 4.47 -0.54 -18.74
CA TYR A 28 3.71 -0.70 -17.49
C TYR A 28 3.23 -2.14 -17.23
N ARG A 29 3.26 -3.05 -18.21
CA ARG A 29 2.77 -4.43 -18.06
C ARG A 29 3.54 -5.25 -17.01
N GLY A 30 4.76 -4.86 -16.64
CA GLY A 30 5.51 -5.49 -15.53
C GLY A 30 5.30 -4.81 -14.18
N PHE A 31 5.20 -3.48 -14.17
CA PHE A 31 5.00 -2.69 -12.95
C PHE A 31 3.58 -2.79 -12.42
N LEU A 32 2.58 -2.72 -13.30
CA LEU A 32 1.15 -2.75 -12.97
C LEU A 32 0.73 -4.04 -12.24
N PRO A 33 1.04 -5.27 -12.73
CA PRO A 33 0.70 -6.48 -11.98
C PRO A 33 1.47 -6.61 -10.67
N ASN A 34 2.70 -6.08 -10.56
CA ASN A 34 3.43 -6.05 -9.30
C ASN A 34 2.78 -5.09 -8.29
N ALA A 35 2.35 -3.91 -8.74
CA ALA A 35 1.58 -2.98 -7.92
C ALA A 35 0.23 -3.59 -7.50
N LEU A 36 -0.52 -4.18 -8.44
CA LEU A 36 -1.79 -4.85 -8.14
C LEU A 36 -1.64 -6.00 -7.14
N LYS A 37 -0.50 -6.71 -7.13
CA LYS A 37 -0.20 -7.73 -6.12
C LYS A 37 0.10 -7.15 -4.74
N THR A 38 0.74 -5.98 -4.66
CA THR A 38 1.07 -5.34 -3.37
C THR A 38 -0.11 -4.57 -2.78
N LEU A 39 -1.09 -4.18 -3.61
CA LEU A 39 -2.30 -3.47 -3.17
C LEU A 39 -3.10 -4.22 -2.09
N PRO A 40 -3.43 -5.52 -2.21
CA PRO A 40 -4.12 -6.27 -1.16
C PRO A 40 -3.38 -6.25 0.17
N ASN A 41 -2.05 -6.45 0.15
CA ASN A 41 -1.24 -6.47 1.36
C ASN A 41 -1.24 -5.10 2.07
N SER A 42 -1.18 -4.00 1.31
CA SER A 42 -1.32 -2.65 1.87
C SER A 42 -2.74 -2.38 2.38
N SER A 43 -3.77 -2.86 1.68
CA SER A 43 -5.17 -2.70 2.07
C SER A 43 -5.50 -3.41 3.38
N ILE A 44 -5.01 -4.65 3.55
CA ILE A 44 -5.19 -5.43 4.79
C ILE A 44 -4.53 -4.69 5.96
N ARG A 45 -3.30 -4.21 5.80
CA ARG A 45 -2.58 -3.49 6.86
C ARG A 45 -3.33 -2.23 7.31
N LEU A 46 -3.84 -1.45 6.36
CA LEU A 46 -4.64 -0.26 6.68
C LEU A 46 -5.95 -0.64 7.40
N THR A 47 -6.66 -1.65 6.90
CA THR A 47 -7.92 -2.13 7.51
C THR A 47 -7.70 -2.62 8.94
N THR A 48 -6.65 -3.40 9.17
CA THR A 48 -6.30 -3.90 10.50
C THR A 48 -5.94 -2.74 11.43
N TYR A 49 -5.15 -1.77 10.95
CA TYR A 49 -4.81 -0.60 11.73
C TYR A 49 -6.06 0.20 12.13
N ASP A 50 -6.97 0.44 11.18
CA ASP A 50 -8.22 1.16 11.44
C ASP A 50 -9.13 0.39 12.41
N MET A 51 -9.22 -0.93 12.29
CA MET A 51 -9.99 -1.77 13.19
C MET A 51 -9.45 -1.69 14.62
N VAL A 52 -8.13 -1.87 14.80
CA VAL A 52 -7.48 -1.80 16.12
C VAL A 52 -7.64 -0.40 16.72
N LYS A 53 -7.43 0.65 15.92
CA LYS A 53 -7.60 2.05 16.36
C LYS A 53 -9.04 2.31 16.81
N ARG A 54 -10.04 1.82 16.08
CA ARG A 54 -11.46 1.95 16.47
C ARG A 54 -11.76 1.25 17.78
N LEU A 55 -11.28 0.02 17.96
CA LEU A 55 -11.45 -0.74 19.21
C LEU A 55 -10.86 0.02 20.41
N ILE A 56 -9.62 0.48 20.28
CA ILE A 56 -8.94 1.25 21.35
C ILE A 56 -9.68 2.55 21.63
N SER A 57 -10.07 3.30 20.60
CA SER A 57 -10.78 4.57 20.77
C SER A 57 -12.16 4.41 21.42
N THR A 58 -12.82 3.27 21.21
CA THR A 58 -14.13 2.97 21.82
C THR A 58 -13.95 2.71 23.32
N SER A 59 -12.97 1.88 23.70
CA SER A 59 -12.63 1.67 25.12
C SER A 59 -12.22 2.97 25.80
N GLN A 60 -11.47 3.84 25.11
CA GLN A 60 -11.03 5.11 25.67
C GLN A 60 -12.21 6.07 25.94
N LYS A 61 -13.22 6.10 25.05
CA LYS A 61 -14.43 6.92 25.22
C LYS A 61 -15.30 6.45 26.38
N GLU A 62 -15.48 5.13 26.54
CA GLU A 62 -16.22 4.56 27.66
C GLU A 62 -15.53 4.85 28.99
N PHE A 63 -14.20 4.74 29.04
CA PHE A 63 -13.44 5.10 30.23
C PHE A 63 -13.60 6.58 30.61
N GLN A 64 -13.56 7.47 29.62
CA GLN A 64 -13.76 8.90 29.86
C GLN A 64 -15.20 9.21 30.33
N ARG A 65 -16.22 8.55 29.75
CA ARG A 65 -17.61 8.69 30.22
C ARG A 65 -17.77 8.30 31.68
N ILE A 66 -17.23 7.15 32.10
CA ILE A 66 -17.33 6.68 33.48
C ILE A 66 -16.59 7.62 34.45
N VAL A 67 -15.44 8.15 34.04
CA VAL A 67 -14.68 9.14 34.84
C VAL A 67 -15.45 10.45 34.98
N GLU A 68 -16.08 10.93 33.90
CA GLU A 68 -16.84 12.17 33.89
C GLU A 68 -18.15 12.05 34.66
N GLU A 69 -18.85 10.92 34.53
CA GLU A 69 -20.04 10.59 35.31
C GLU A 69 -19.72 10.55 36.82
N ASN A 70 -18.66 9.84 37.22
CA ASN A 70 -18.22 9.81 38.63
C ASN A 70 -17.82 11.20 39.14
N ARG A 71 -17.16 12.02 38.31
CA ARG A 71 -16.79 13.40 38.67
C ARG A 71 -18.01 14.30 38.84
N SER A 72 -19.06 14.12 38.04
CA SER A 72 -20.31 14.88 38.15
C SER A 72 -21.14 14.50 39.38
N LYS A 73 -21.06 13.24 39.82
CA LYS A 73 -21.81 12.71 40.97
C LYS A 73 -21.24 13.14 42.33
N HIS A 74 -19.98 13.57 42.37
CA HIS A 74 -19.27 13.99 43.58
C HIS A 74 -19.05 15.51 43.66
N ARG A 75 -19.69 16.30 42.79
CA ARG A 75 -19.86 17.75 42.93
C ARG A 75 -21.31 18.07 43.30
#